data_AF-Q8WX68-F1
#
_entry.id   AF-Q8WX68-F1
#
_cell.length_a   1.000
_cell.length_b   1.000
_cell.length_c   1.000
_cell.angle_alpha   90.00
_cell.angle_beta   90.00
_cell.angle_gamma   90.00
#
_symmetry.space_group_name_H-M   'P 1'
#
loop_
_entity.id
_entity.type
_entity.pdbx_description
1 polymer ?
#
loop_
_entity_poly.entity_id
_entity_poly.type
_entity_poly.pdbx_seq_one_letter_code
_entity_poly.pdbx_strand_id
1 'polypeptide(L)'
;LPIVDKIRTIAQAVCGAKDIELCPEAQVKIDRYTQQGFGNLPICMAKTDLSLSHQPDKKGVPRDFILPISDVRVSTDAGFIYPLVGTVNESHFPKTLPILH
;
A
#
# COMPACT_ATOMS: atom_id res chain seq x y z
N LEU A 1 -4.86 1.23 15.17
CA LEU A 1 -4.94 0.37 13.96
C LEU A 1 -3.53 0.12 13.45
N PRO A 2 -3.16 -1.15 13.20
CA PRO A 2 -1.96 -1.51 12.46
C PRO A 2 -1.85 -0.78 11.12
N ILE A 3 -0.62 -0.59 10.62
CA ILE A 3 -0.35 0.10 9.35
C ILE A 3 -1.12 -0.58 8.19
N VAL A 4 -1.09 -1.92 8.14
CA VAL A 4 -1.80 -2.72 7.12
C VAL A 4 -3.30 -2.40 7.11
N ASP A 5 -3.94 -2.39 8.28
CA ASP A 5 -5.38 -2.13 8.38
C ASP A 5 -5.74 -0.69 7.99
N LYS A 6 -4.87 0.27 8.31
CA LYS A 6 -5.03 1.66 7.85
C LYS A 6 -4.97 1.75 6.32
N ILE A 7 -4.00 1.08 5.69
CA ILE A 7 -3.88 1.05 4.22
C ILE A 7 -5.10 0.36 3.60
N ARG A 8 -5.52 -0.80 4.12
CA ARG A 8 -6.71 -1.53 3.66
C ARG A 8 -7.96 -0.66 3.73
N THR A 9 -8.16 0.01 4.86
CA THR A 9 -9.33 0.88 5.08
C THR A 9 -9.39 1.99 4.03
N ILE A 10 -8.26 2.65 3.75
CA ILE A 10 -8.22 3.72 2.75
C ILE A 10 -8.37 3.14 1.34
N ALA A 11 -7.77 2.00 1.02
CA ALA A 11 -7.93 1.35 -0.27
C ALA A 11 -9.41 0.97 -0.55
N GLN A 12 -10.12 0.48 0.45
CA GLN A 12 -11.55 0.18 0.36
C GLN A 12 -12.40 1.45 0.22
N ALA A 13 -12.12 2.47 1.04
CA ALA A 13 -12.92 3.70 1.08
C ALA A 13 -12.69 4.63 -0.11
N VAL A 14 -11.45 4.71 -0.61
CA VAL A 14 -11.03 5.67 -1.65
C VAL A 14 -10.95 5.00 -3.02
N CYS A 15 -10.35 3.81 -3.11
CA CYS A 15 -10.15 3.12 -4.38
C CYS A 15 -11.29 2.15 -4.72
N GLY A 16 -12.17 1.81 -3.75
CA GLY A 16 -13.20 0.79 -3.94
C GLY A 16 -12.63 -0.63 -4.09
N ALA A 17 -11.38 -0.85 -3.65
CA ALA A 17 -10.75 -2.17 -3.67
C ALA A 17 -11.44 -3.09 -2.67
N LYS A 18 -11.47 -4.39 -2.94
CA LYS A 18 -11.98 -5.40 -2.00
C LYS A 18 -11.01 -5.62 -0.85
N ASP A 19 -9.74 -5.76 -1.18
CA ASP A 19 -8.65 -5.92 -0.23
C ASP A 19 -7.35 -5.36 -0.83
N ILE A 20 -6.27 -5.45 -0.06
CA ILE A 20 -4.91 -5.13 -0.47
C ILE A 20 -4.05 -6.40 -0.52
N GLU A 21 -3.10 -6.43 -1.43
CA GLU A 21 -2.05 -7.44 -1.46
C GLU A 21 -0.72 -6.75 -1.20
N LEU A 22 0.06 -7.24 -0.23
CA LEU A 22 1.36 -6.67 0.11
C LEU A 22 2.46 -7.52 -0.50
N CYS A 23 3.40 -6.89 -1.21
CA CYS A 23 4.65 -7.56 -1.56
C CYS A 23 5.47 -7.85 -0.29
N PRO A 24 6.36 -8.87 -0.29
CA PRO A 24 7.20 -9.17 0.85
C PRO A 24 8.07 -7.98 1.31
N GLU A 25 8.56 -7.18 0.37
CA GLU A 25 9.33 -5.96 0.68
C GLU A 25 8.48 -4.91 1.42
N ALA A 26 7.22 -4.74 1.01
CA ALA A 26 6.28 -3.85 1.69
C ALA A 26 5.99 -4.34 3.12
N GLN A 27 5.78 -5.65 3.30
CA GLN A 27 5.55 -6.25 4.61
C GLN A 27 6.74 -6.03 5.56
N VAL A 28 7.96 -6.32 5.10
CA VAL A 28 9.19 -6.11 5.89
C VAL A 28 9.33 -4.64 6.33
N LYS A 29 9.02 -3.69 5.44
CA LYS A 29 9.08 -2.26 5.77
C LYS A 29 8.01 -1.87 6.78
N ILE A 30 6.79 -2.38 6.65
CA ILE A 30 5.70 -2.15 7.60
C ILE A 30 6.09 -2.64 9.01
N ASP A 31 6.66 -3.84 9.10
CA ASP A 31 7.10 -4.40 10.38
C ASP A 31 8.18 -3.53 11.01
N ARG A 32 9.16 -3.10 10.21
CA ARG A 32 10.21 -2.17 10.64
C ARG A 32 9.64 -0.84 11.13
N TYR A 33 8.72 -0.22 10.41
CA TYR A 33 8.09 1.04 10.82
C TYR A 33 7.27 0.89 12.10
N THR A 34 6.64 -0.28 12.29
CA THR A 34 5.92 -0.60 13.53
C THR A 34 6.90 -0.67 14.70
N GLN A 35 8.04 -1.36 14.54
CA GLN A 35 9.09 -1.44 15.56
C GLN A 35 9.74 -0.09 15.87
N GLN A 36 9.87 0.78 14.87
CA GLN A 36 10.42 2.13 15.03
C GLN A 36 9.45 3.13 15.68
N GLY A 37 8.22 2.71 16.03
CA GLY A 37 7.21 3.58 16.63
C GLY A 37 6.44 4.45 15.63
N PHE A 38 6.67 4.29 14.33
CA PHE A 38 5.95 5.01 13.28
C PHE A 38 4.55 4.43 12.98
N GLY A 39 4.17 3.32 13.62
CA GLY A 39 2.84 2.70 13.44
C GLY A 39 1.65 3.63 13.70
N ASN A 40 1.85 4.69 14.49
CA ASN A 40 0.81 5.67 14.78
C ASN A 40 0.66 6.76 13.72
N LEU A 41 1.62 6.92 12.81
CA LEU A 41 1.55 7.95 11.78
C LEU A 41 0.31 7.76 10.88
N PRO A 42 -0.27 8.87 10.38
CA PRO A 42 -1.33 8.81 9.37
C PRO A 42 -0.82 8.17 8.08
N ILE A 43 -1.74 7.54 7.34
CA ILE A 43 -1.46 7.01 6.00
C ILE A 43 -1.95 8.02 4.97
N CYS A 44 -1.07 8.42 4.06
CA CYS A 44 -1.40 9.19 2.87
C CYS A 44 -1.27 8.28 1.65
N MET A 45 -2.39 7.82 1.10
CA MET A 45 -2.35 7.15 -0.21
C MET A 45 -1.99 8.20 -1.27
N ALA A 46 -0.89 7.98 -2.00
CA ALA A 46 -0.63 8.78 -3.20
C ALA A 46 -1.81 8.56 -4.15
N LYS A 47 -2.50 9.64 -4.53
CA LYS A 47 -3.71 9.60 -5.36
C LYS A 47 -3.43 8.73 -6.58
N THR A 48 -4.02 7.53 -6.59
CA THR A 48 -4.18 6.82 -7.84
C THR A 48 -5.44 7.43 -8.43
N ASP A 49 -5.28 8.39 -9.34
CA ASP A 49 -6.36 8.87 -10.22
C ASP A 49 -6.76 7.71 -11.15
N LEU A 50 -7.31 6.65 -10.57
CA LEU A 50 -7.95 5.53 -11.23
C LEU A 50 -9.33 6.02 -11.70
N SER A 51 -9.33 7.05 -12.55
CA SER A 51 -10.48 7.56 -13.30
C SER A 51 -11.84 7.34 -12.62
N LEU A 52 -12.05 7.96 -11.45
CA LEU A 52 -13.40 8.26 -10.94
C LEU A 52 -13.96 9.42 -11.77
N SER A 53 -14.04 9.21 -13.09
CA SER A 53 -14.53 10.18 -14.03
C SER A 53 -16.06 10.20 -13.96
N HIS A 54 -16.57 11.11 -13.14
CA HIS A 54 -17.77 11.92 -13.42
C HIS A 54 -19.10 11.23 -13.80
N GLN A 55 -19.32 9.97 -13.47
CA GLN A 55 -20.58 9.29 -13.78
C GLN A 55 -21.15 8.65 -12.51
N PRO A 56 -21.91 9.41 -11.68
CA PRO A 56 -22.62 8.86 -10.52
C PRO A 56 -23.61 7.74 -10.85
N ASP A 57 -23.84 7.46 -12.13
CA ASP A 57 -24.77 6.44 -12.64
C ASP A 57 -24.10 5.20 -13.28
N LYS A 58 -22.75 5.12 -13.35
CA LYS A 58 -22.10 3.95 -13.96
C LYS A 58 -21.98 2.77 -12.99
N LYS A 59 -22.96 1.86 -13.06
CA LYS A 59 -22.83 0.45 -12.68
C LYS A 59 -21.59 -0.16 -13.35
N GLY A 60 -20.45 -0.17 -12.69
CA GLY A 60 -19.23 -0.74 -13.29
C GLY A 60 -17.89 -0.35 -12.68
N VAL A 61 -17.85 0.36 -11.56
CA VAL A 61 -16.60 0.43 -10.78
C VAL A 61 -16.28 -1.01 -10.35
N PRO A 62 -15.15 -1.61 -10.76
CA PRO A 62 -14.78 -2.94 -10.30
C PRO A 62 -14.65 -2.85 -8.77
N ARG A 63 -15.54 -3.52 -8.05
CA ARG A 63 -15.56 -3.56 -6.57
C ARG A 63 -14.83 -4.80 -6.01
N ASP A 64 -14.34 -5.66 -6.89
CA ASP A 64 -13.78 -6.97 -6.57
C ASP A 64 -12.30 -7.10 -6.97
N PHE A 65 -11.57 -5.99 -7.08
CA PHE A 65 -10.13 -6.04 -7.31
C PHE A 65 -9.34 -5.97 -6.01
N ILE A 66 -8.18 -6.63 -6.00
CA ILE A 66 -7.19 -6.55 -4.93
C ILE A 66 -6.17 -5.51 -5.33
N LEU A 67 -5.90 -4.53 -4.46
CA LEU A 67 -4.95 -3.45 -4.75
C LEU A 67 -3.53 -3.89 -4.37
N PRO A 68 -2.62 -4.07 -5.35
CA PRO A 68 -1.26 -4.50 -5.06
C PRO A 68 -0.42 -3.33 -4.52
N ILE A 69 0.16 -3.53 -3.35
CA ILE A 69 1.08 -2.61 -2.68
C ILE A 69 2.49 -3.14 -2.88
N SER A 70 3.23 -2.46 -3.75
CA SER A 70 4.60 -2.85 -4.10
C SER A 70 5.63 -2.35 -3.09
N ASP A 71 5.38 -1.22 -2.45
CA ASP A 71 6.29 -0.60 -1.49
C ASP A 71 5.55 0.25 -0.45
N VAL A 72 6.18 0.52 0.69
CA VAL A 72 5.68 1.43 1.73
C VAL A 72 6.81 2.32 2.23
N ARG A 73 6.57 3.63 2.22
CA ARG A 73 7.55 4.64 2.61
C ARG A 73 7.03 5.50 3.74
N VAL A 74 7.95 5.97 4.57
CA VAL A 74 7.66 6.95 5.62
C VAL A 74 8.28 8.28 5.22
N SER A 75 7.50 9.35 5.29
CA SER A 75 8.02 10.71 5.30
C SER A 75 8.12 11.14 6.76
N THR A 76 9.34 11.08 7.29
CA THR A 76 9.63 11.48 8.68
C THR A 76 9.44 12.97 8.90
N ASP A 77 9.82 13.79 7.91
CA ASP A 77 9.68 15.25 7.98
C ASP A 77 8.21 15.70 7.94
N ALA A 78 7.39 15.08 7.09
CA ALA A 78 5.98 15.42 6.95
C ALA A 78 5.05 14.59 7.85
N GLY A 79 5.59 13.59 8.56
CA GLY A 79 4.87 12.82 9.56
C GLY A 79 3.77 11.91 9.00
N PHE A 80 4.00 11.26 7.85
CA PHE A 80 3.04 10.30 7.29
C PHE A 80 3.71 9.11 6.62
N ILE A 81 2.97 8.00 6.51
CA ILE A 81 3.36 6.83 5.74
C ILE A 81 2.56 6.83 4.44
N TYR A 82 3.19 6.51 3.31
CA TYR A 82 2.51 6.42 2.02
C TYR A 82 2.88 5.10 1.33
N PRO A 83 1.87 4.25 1.05
CA PRO A 83 2.08 3.06 0.24
C PRO A 83 2.16 3.43 -1.24
N LEU A 84 2.94 2.65 -1.98
CA LEU A 84 3.05 2.74 -3.43
C LEU A 84 2.28 1.58 -4.05
N VAL A 85 1.37 1.92 -4.96
CA VAL A 85 0.65 0.96 -5.80
C VAL A 85 1.53 0.64 -7.00
N GLY A 86 1.70 -0.64 -7.30
CA GLY A 86 2.47 -1.05 -8.46
C GLY A 86 2.18 -2.48 -8.83
N THR A 87 2.42 -2.82 -10.09
CA THR A 87 2.41 -4.21 -10.52
C THR A 87 3.47 -4.95 -9.72
N VAL A 88 3.08 -6.04 -9.06
CA VAL A 88 4.02 -7.03 -8.50
C VAL A 88 4.66 -7.78 -9.67
N ASN A 89 5.38 -7.06 -10.52
CA ASN A 89 6.23 -7.68 -11.52
C ASN A 89 7.44 -8.19 -10.75
N GLU A 90 7.60 -9.52 -10.73
CA GLU A 90 8.63 -10.32 -10.07
C GLU A 90 10.10 -9.90 -10.38
N SER A 91 10.31 -8.81 -11.11
CA SER A 91 11.59 -8.33 -11.63
C SER A 91 12.46 -7.59 -10.61
N HIS A 92 11.98 -7.35 -9.38
CA HIS A 92 12.73 -6.63 -8.35
C HIS A 92 12.86 -7.41 -7.03
N PHE A 93 12.76 -8.74 -7.03
CA PHE A 93 13.41 -9.53 -5.99
C PHE A 93 14.92 -9.55 -6.29
N PRO A 94 15.79 -8.83 -5.55
CA PRO A 94 17.19 -9.22 -5.54
C PRO A 94 17.28 -10.65 -4.99
N LYS A 95 17.62 -11.62 -5.84
CA LYS A 95 17.88 -13.04 -5.50
C LYS A 95 19.12 -13.25 -4.63
N THR A 96 19.49 -12.29 -3.80
CA THR A 96 20.65 -12.41 -2.93
C THR A 96 20.38 -11.73 -1.60
N LEU A 97 19.91 -12.52 -0.63
CA LEU A 97 20.42 -12.37 0.73
C LEU A 97 21.91 -12.72 0.68
N PRO A 98 22.84 -11.80 0.97
CA PRO A 98 24.21 -12.21 1.21
C PRO A 98 24.27 -12.95 2.56
N ILE A 99 25.13 -13.98 2.57
CA ILE A 99 25.83 -14.62 3.69
C ILE A 99 25.03 -15.46 4.70
N LEU A 100 25.00 -16.78 4.45
CA LEU A 100 25.10 -17.80 5.50
C LEU A 100 26.44 -18.52 5.33
N HIS A 101 27.34 -18.31 6.31
CA HIS A 101 28.62 -18.98 6.60
C HIS A 101 29.67 -19.09 5.48
#